data_AF-A0A0U3G0Q6-F1
#
_entry.id   AF-A0A0U3G0Q6-F1
#
_cell.length_a   1.000
_cell.length_b   1.000
_cell.length_c   1.000
_cell.angle_alpha   90.00
_cell.angle_beta   90.00
_cell.angle_gamma   90.00
#
_symmetry.space_group_name_H-M   'P 1'
#
loop_
_entity.id
_entity.type
_entity.pdbx_description
1 polymer ?
#
loop_
_entity_poly.entity_id
_entity_poly.type
_entity_poly.pdbx_seq_one_letter_code
_entity_poly.pdbx_strand_id
1 'polypeptide(L)' 'MSSKVRVVRARYENGVLKPLEPVELKDGEEVLVRVERLESRENIVEKFYGRRGPAPKELLDEFMLEAEAQ' A
#
# COMPACT_ATOMS: atom_id res chain seq x y z
N MET A 1 5.22 -12.81 -17.52
CA MET A 1 6.12 -13.23 -16.43
C MET A 1 5.71 -12.47 -15.18
N SER A 2 5.11 -13.16 -14.21
CA SER A 2 4.67 -12.54 -12.96
C SER A 2 5.91 -12.25 -12.11
N SER A 3 6.37 -10.99 -12.06
CA SER A 3 7.40 -10.60 -11.09
C SER A 3 6.75 -10.64 -9.71
N LYS A 4 7.18 -11.58 -8.88
CA LYS A 4 6.65 -11.77 -7.53
C LYS A 4 7.10 -10.60 -6.66
N VAL A 5 6.24 -9.60 -6.51
CA VAL A 5 6.50 -8.44 -5.64
C VAL A 5 6.34 -8.89 -4.18
N ARG A 6 7.45 -8.92 -3.43
CA ARG A 6 7.42 -9.13 -1.97
C ARG A 6 7.60 -7.79 -1.28
N VAL A 7 6.63 -7.38 -0.48
CA VAL A 7 6.75 -6.19 0.38
C VAL A 7 7.44 -6.60 1.67
N VAL A 8 8.51 -5.90 2.02
CA VAL A 8 9.27 -6.14 3.24
C VAL A 8 9.20 -4.89 4.10
N ARG A 9 8.88 -5.05 5.38
CA ARG A 9 8.91 -3.94 6.33
C ARG A 9 10.33 -3.76 6.82
N ALA A 10 10.79 -2.52 6.88
CA ALA A 10 12.10 -2.17 7.41
C ALA A 10 11.98 -1.04 8.42
N ARG A 11 12.91 -1.00 9.37
CA ARG A 11 13.13 0.12 10.29
C ARG A 11 14.34 0.90 9.84
N TYR A 12 14.22 2.22 9.82
CA TYR A 12 15.35 3.09 9.58
C TYR A 12 16.12 3.32 10.87
N GLU A 13 17.38 2.90 10.92
CA GLU A 13 18.26 3.09 12.07
C GLU A 13 19.64 3.56 11.59
N ASN A 14 20.14 4.67 12.14
CA ASN A 14 21.47 5.21 11.87
C ASN A 14 21.82 5.35 10.37
N GLY A 15 20.88 5.77 9.53
CA GLY A 15 21.14 5.93 8.10
C GLY A 15 20.77 4.73 7.23
N VAL A 16 20.42 3.59 7.82
CA VAL A 16 20.27 2.31 7.11
C VAL A 16 18.86 1.74 7.29
N LEU A 17 18.27 1.24 6.20
CA LEU A 17 17.02 0.47 6.24
C LEU A 17 17.31 -0.97 6.65
N LYS A 18 16.86 -1.35 7.85
CA LYS A 18 17.00 -2.71 8.39
C LYS A 18 15.68 -3.47 8.25
N PRO A 19 15.63 -4.55 7.46
CA PRO A 19 14.46 -5.42 7.39
C PRO A 19 14.04 -5.91 8.78
N LEU A 20 12.74 -6.00 9.03
CA LEU A 20 12.19 -6.62 10.24
C LEU A 20 12.18 -8.15 10.15
N GLU A 21 12.33 -8.68 8.94
CA GLU A 21 12.31 -10.10 8.63
C GLU A 21 13.44 -10.41 7.64
N PRO A 22 13.98 -11.64 7.63
CA PRO A 22 14.99 -12.04 6.65
C PRO A 22 14.50 -11.88 5.20
N VAL A 23 15.39 -11.34 4.37
CA VAL A 23 15.20 -11.17 2.92
C VAL A 23 16.15 -12.08 2.16
N GLU A 24 15.63 -12.73 1.14
CA GLU A 24 16.38 -13.63 0.27
C GLU A 24 16.86 -12.82 -0.95
N LEU A 25 17.90 -12.02 -0.75
CA LEU A 25 18.56 -11.26 -1.81
C LEU A 25 19.97 -11.80 -2.02
N LYS A 26 20.48 -11.73 -3.25
CA LYS A 26 21.87 -12.07 -3.56
C LYS A 26 22.78 -10.89 -3.21
N ASP A 27 24.04 -11.19 -2.92
CA ASP A 27 25.05 -10.15 -2.71
C ASP A 27 25.20 -9.30 -3.98
N GLY A 28 25.08 -7.98 -3.82
CA GLY A 28 25.11 -7.01 -4.92
C GLY A 28 23.81 -6.88 -5.72
N GLU A 29 22.72 -7.52 -5.29
CA GLU A 29 21.41 -7.39 -5.95
C GLU A 29 20.81 -5.99 -5.74
N GLU A 30 20.51 -5.28 -6.83
CA GLU A 30 19.81 -3.99 -6.79
C GLU A 30 18.30 -4.20 -6.69
N VAL A 31 17.65 -3.46 -5.79
CA VAL A 31 16.21 -3.53 -5.57
C VAL A 31 15.58 -2.14 -5.56
N LEU A 32 14.31 -2.05 -5.96
CA LEU A 32 13.52 -0.82 -5.85
C LEU A 32 12.94 -0.69 -4.43
N VAL A 33 13.23 0.43 -3.77
CA VAL A 33 12.71 0.72 -2.43
C VAL A 33 11.58 1.75 -2.51
N ARG A 34 10.38 1.40 -2.01
CA ARG A 34 9.28 2.34 -1.81
C ARG A 34 9.19 2.75 -0.34
N VAL A 35 9.40 4.03 -0.06
CA VAL A 35 9.31 4.57 1.30
C VAL A 35 7.93 5.17 1.52
N GLU A 36 7.13 4.54 2.39
CA GLU A 36 5.82 5.06 2.81
C GLU A 36 5.90 5.57 4.25
N ARG A 37 5.59 6.84 4.47
CA ARG A 37 5.52 7.43 5.81
C ARG A 37 4.17 7.09 6.45
N LEU A 38 4.17 6.45 7.62
CA LEU A 38 2.93 6.05 8.31
C LEU A 38 2.04 7.26 8.68
N GLU A 39 2.64 8.41 9.00
CA GLU A 39 1.92 9.68 9.24
C GLU A 39 1.09 10.16 8.04
N SER A 40 1.40 9.67 6.84
CA SER A 40 0.64 9.99 5.64
C SER A 40 -0.60 9.13 5.48
N ARG A 41 -0.75 7.99 6.17
CA ARG A 41 -1.90 7.09 5.94
C ARG A 41 -3.21 7.68 6.47
N GLU A 42 -3.15 8.42 7.58
CA GLU A 42 -4.32 9.16 8.10
C GLU A 42 -4.68 10.34 7.17
N ASN A 43 -3.70 11.07 6.65
CA ASN A 43 -3.91 12.19 5.72
C ASN A 43 -4.24 11.77 4.26
N ILE A 44 -3.89 10.54 3.86
CA ILE A 44 -4.14 10.04 2.49
C ILE A 44 -5.61 9.67 2.33
N VAL A 45 -6.26 9.08 3.34
CA VAL A 45 -7.70 8.77 3.26
C VAL A 45 -8.51 10.06 3.08
N GLU A 46 -8.18 11.12 3.82
CA GLU A 46 -8.81 12.43 3.67
C GLU A 46 -8.51 13.10 2.32
N LYS A 47 -7.26 13.06 1.85
CA LYS A 47 -6.89 13.63 0.53
C LYS A 47 -7.47 12.88 -0.67
N PHE A 48 -7.72 11.57 -0.55
CA PHE A 48 -8.27 10.78 -1.65
C PHE A 48 -9.80 10.84 -1.73
N TYR A 49 -10.51 11.02 -0.60
CA TYR A 49 -11.97 11.19 -0.62
C TYR A 49 -12.42 12.46 -1.36
N GLY A 50 -11.66 13.55 -1.25
CA GLY A 50 -11.99 14.81 -1.94
C GLY A 50 -11.62 14.85 -3.44
N ARG A 51 -10.72 13.99 -3.91
CA ARG A 51 -10.14 14.07 -5.28
C ARG A 51 -10.82 13.17 -6.31
N ARG A 52 -11.59 12.16 -5.89
CA ARG A 52 -12.16 11.15 -6.80
C ARG A 52 -13.56 11.50 -7.36
N GLY A 53 -14.05 12.71 -7.10
CA GLY A 53 -15.40 13.13 -7.50
C GLY A 53 -16.50 12.29 -6.83
N PRO A 54 -17.77 12.69 -6.94
CA PRO A 54 -18.87 11.84 -6.49
C PRO A 54 -18.83 10.52 -7.29
N ALA A 55 -18.94 9.39 -6.59
CA ALA A 55 -19.17 8.11 -7.25
C ALA A 55 -20.56 8.14 -7.91
N PRO A 56 -20.73 7.60 -9.13
CA PRO A 56 -22.04 7.39 -9.72
C PRO A 56 -22.92 6.59 -8.76
N LYS A 57 -24.17 7.01 -8.59
CA LYS A 57 -25.09 6.45 -7.60
C LYS A 57 -25.32 4.95 -7.85
N GLU A 58 -25.30 4.54 -9.11
CA GLU A 58 -25.52 3.15 -9.53
C GLU A 58 -24.46 2.19 -8.96
N LEU A 59 -23.19 2.62 -8.89
CA LEU A 59 -22.10 1.82 -8.32
C LEU A 59 -22.25 1.65 -6.80
N LEU A 60 -22.74 2.68 -6.10
CA LEU A 60 -23.00 2.59 -4.66
C LEU A 60 -24.18 1.66 -4.37
N ASP A 61 -25.23 1.73 -5.18
CA ASP A 61 -26.42 0.88 -5.04
C ASP A 61 -26.07 -0.60 -5.28
N GLU A 62 -25.21 -0.91 -6.26
CA GLU A 62 -24.70 -2.26 -6.52
C GLU A 62 -23.90 -2.82 -5.32
N PHE A 63 -22.98 -2.02 -4.76
CA PHE A 63 -22.22 -2.42 -3.56
C PHE A 63 -23.10 -2.64 -2.32
N MET A 64 -24.17 -1.86 -2.15
CA MET A 64 -25.11 -2.05 -1.04
C MET A 64 -25.90 -3.34 -1.19
N LEU A 65 -26.37 -3.65 -2.41
CA LEU A 65 -27.08 -4.90 -2.70
C LEU A 65 -26.21 -6.14 -2.48
N GLU A 66 -24.93 -6.08 -2.86
CA GLU A 66 -23.99 -7.17 -2.59
C GLU A 66 -23.75 -7.39 -1.09
N ALA A 67 -23.70 -6.31 -0.29
CA ALA A 67 -23.50 -6.39 1.16
C ALA A 67 -24.73 -6.93 1.91
N GLU A 68 -25.94 -6.63 1.42
CA GLU A 68 -27.19 -7.18 1.98
C GLU A 68 -27.43 -8.65 1.59
N ALA A 69 -26.76 -9.14 0.56
CA ALA A 69 -26.84 -10.52 0.10
C ALA A 69 -25.88 -11.49 0.84
N GLN A 70 -25.09 -11.00 1.81
CA GLN A 70 -24.18 -11.80 2.65
C GLN A 70 -24.64 -11.99 4.09
#